data_AF-A0A7J8PH24-F1
#
_entry.id   AF-A0A7J8PH24-F1
#
_cell.length_a   1.000
_cell.length_b   1.000
_cell.length_c   1.000
_cell.angle_alpha   90.00
_cell.angle_beta   90.00
_cell.angle_gamma   90.00
#
_symmetry.space_group_name_H-M   'P 1'
#
loop_
_entity.id
_entity.type
_entity.pdbx_description
1 polymer ?
#
loop_
_entity_poly.entity_id
_entity_poly.type
_entity_poly.pdbx_seq_one_letter_code
_entity_poly.pdbx_strand_id
1 'polypeptide(L)'
;MRYLAYMGGRVSKAEERSVEQKVLESNPVLEAFGNAKTVRNNNSSRFGKFVEIQFDPRGQISGAAIRTYLLERSRVCQVSDPERNYHCFYMLCAAPPEEAEKYKLGNPRTFHYLNQSNCYELDGVDSSKEYLLTKRAMDVVGISQGEQDGIFRVVAAILHLGNIEFKKGQEIDSAEPKDDKSRFHLKTAAELLMCNEKALEDSLCKRVMVTRDESITKSLDPVSAALSRDALAKIVYSKLFDWLVDKINVSISQDPESKSLIGVLDIYGFESF
;
A
#
# COMPACT_ATOMS: atom_id res chain seq x y z
N MET A 1 -16.31 4.84 -16.74
CA MET A 1 -14.99 5.33 -17.23
C MET A 1 -14.76 5.10 -18.73
N ARG A 2 -14.71 3.87 -19.24
CA ARG A 2 -14.43 3.61 -20.68
C ARG A 2 -15.36 4.35 -21.65
N TYR A 3 -16.65 4.45 -21.33
CA TYR A 3 -17.62 5.21 -22.14
C TYR A 3 -17.28 6.71 -22.21
N LEU A 4 -16.98 7.35 -21.08
CA LEU A 4 -16.60 8.77 -21.04
C LEU A 4 -15.29 9.02 -21.80
N ALA A 5 -14.31 8.13 -21.63
CA ALA A 5 -13.05 8.17 -22.36
C ALA A 5 -13.25 8.08 -23.88
N TYR A 6 -14.16 7.22 -24.33
CA TYR A 6 -14.48 7.06 -25.75
C TYR A 6 -15.22 8.28 -26.33
N MET A 7 -16.19 8.83 -25.58
CA MET A 7 -17.04 9.93 -26.06
C MET A 7 -16.38 11.31 -25.94
N GLY A 8 -15.63 11.56 -24.87
CA GLY A 8 -14.99 12.85 -24.58
C GLY A 8 -13.50 12.89 -24.93
N GLY A 9 -12.95 11.77 -25.42
CA GLY A 9 -11.54 11.62 -25.70
C GLY A 9 -11.03 12.53 -26.81
N ARG A 10 -9.85 13.12 -26.63
CA ARG A 10 -9.16 13.82 -27.72
C ARG A 10 -8.54 12.82 -28.69
N VAL A 11 -8.74 13.03 -30.00
CA VAL A 11 -7.95 12.35 -31.04
C VAL A 11 -6.51 12.88 -30.95
N SER A 12 -5.65 12.17 -30.23
CA SER A 12 -4.28 12.60 -29.94
C SER A 12 -3.41 12.49 -31.20
N LYS A 13 -2.74 13.59 -31.56
CA LYS A 13 -1.53 13.55 -32.39
C LYS A 13 -0.43 12.87 -31.56
N ALA A 14 0.31 11.97 -32.20
CA ALA A 14 1.30 11.10 -31.58
C ALA A 14 2.29 11.87 -30.68
N GLU A 15 2.37 11.46 -29.40
CA GLU A 15 3.56 11.34 -28.52
C GLU A 15 3.21 11.52 -27.03
N GLU A 16 2.12 12.20 -26.66
CA GLU A 16 1.66 12.29 -25.26
C GLU A 16 0.50 11.34 -24.95
N ARG A 17 0.64 10.56 -23.86
CA ARG A 17 -0.42 9.69 -23.33
C ARG A 17 -1.58 10.53 -22.83
N SER A 18 -2.79 10.18 -23.24
CA SER A 18 -3.98 10.96 -22.96
C SER A 18 -4.43 10.86 -21.48
N VAL A 19 -5.14 11.88 -20.99
CA VAL A 19 -5.68 11.92 -19.61
C VAL A 19 -6.53 10.68 -19.33
N GLU A 20 -7.33 10.27 -20.30
CA GLU A 20 -8.22 9.13 -20.25
C GLU A 20 -7.45 7.81 -20.07
N GLN A 21 -6.35 7.64 -20.80
CA GLN A 21 -5.50 6.47 -20.66
C GLN A 21 -4.87 6.42 -19.27
N LYS A 22 -4.34 7.54 -18.77
CA LYS A 22 -3.77 7.61 -17.42
C LYS A 22 -4.81 7.29 -16.34
N VAL A 23 -6.04 7.78 -16.48
CA VAL A 23 -7.13 7.45 -15.53
C VAL A 23 -7.47 5.97 -15.59
N LEU A 24 -7.56 5.35 -16.78
CA LEU A 24 -7.83 3.92 -16.91
C LEU A 24 -6.72 3.05 -16.31
N GLU A 25 -5.46 3.45 -16.51
CA GLU A 25 -4.27 2.72 -16.06
C GLU A 25 -3.94 2.99 -14.58
N SER A 26 -4.58 3.99 -13.97
CA SER A 26 -4.50 4.18 -12.51
C SER A 26 -5.24 3.08 -11.74
N ASN A 27 -6.26 2.43 -12.33
CA ASN A 27 -7.05 1.41 -11.64
C ASN A 27 -6.23 0.17 -11.27
N PRO A 28 -5.44 -0.48 -12.16
CA PRO A 28 -4.58 -1.59 -11.76
C PRO A 28 -3.68 -1.26 -10.56
N VAL A 29 -3.13 -0.05 -10.52
CA VAL A 29 -2.29 0.39 -9.39
C VAL A 29 -3.12 0.54 -8.11
N LEU A 30 -4.28 1.20 -8.17
CA LEU A 30 -5.13 1.38 -6.99
C LEU A 30 -5.75 0.07 -6.51
N GLU A 31 -6.11 -0.84 -7.41
CA GLU A 31 -6.63 -2.17 -7.06
C GLU A 31 -5.54 -3.04 -6.42
N ALA A 32 -4.32 -3.00 -6.94
CA ALA A 32 -3.17 -3.70 -6.37
C ALA A 32 -2.93 -3.34 -4.88
N PHE A 33 -3.06 -2.05 -4.53
CA PHE A 33 -2.73 -1.53 -3.20
C PHE A 33 -3.96 -1.24 -2.32
N GLY A 34 -5.15 -1.22 -2.89
CA GLY A 34 -6.39 -0.83 -2.21
C GLY A 34 -7.44 -1.93 -2.19
N ASN A 35 -7.27 -3.01 -2.94
CA ASN A 35 -8.20 -4.12 -2.96
C ASN A 35 -7.63 -5.36 -2.28
N ALA A 36 -8.56 -6.18 -1.78
CA ALA A 36 -8.26 -7.45 -1.17
C ALA A 36 -9.42 -8.44 -1.40
N LYS A 37 -9.11 -9.72 -1.22
CA LYS A 37 -10.15 -10.76 -1.15
C LYS A 37 -10.89 -10.63 0.18
N THR A 38 -12.22 -10.53 0.13
CA THR A 38 -13.13 -10.69 1.27
C THR A 38 -13.98 -11.94 1.11
N VAL A 39 -14.84 -12.23 2.09
CA VAL A 39 -15.81 -13.34 1.99
C VAL A 39 -16.75 -13.19 0.78
N ARG A 40 -17.06 -11.95 0.36
CA ARG A 40 -18.08 -11.65 -0.66
C ARG A 40 -17.50 -11.38 -2.04
N ASN A 41 -16.25 -10.93 -2.13
CA ASN A 41 -15.65 -10.47 -3.37
C ASN A 41 -14.14 -10.75 -3.37
N ASN A 42 -13.64 -11.36 -4.44
CA ASN A 42 -12.21 -11.67 -4.59
C ASN A 42 -11.33 -10.43 -4.86
N ASN A 43 -11.93 -9.31 -5.29
CA ASN A 43 -11.27 -8.04 -5.58
C ASN A 43 -12.07 -6.88 -4.96
N SER A 44 -12.30 -6.93 -3.65
CA SER A 44 -13.10 -5.93 -2.92
C SER A 44 -12.27 -4.67 -2.65
N SER A 45 -12.78 -3.50 -3.08
CA SER A 45 -12.21 -2.21 -2.71
C SER A 45 -12.27 -2.00 -1.21
N ARG A 46 -11.12 -1.77 -0.57
CA ARG A 46 -11.00 -1.48 0.87
C ARG A 46 -10.72 0.00 1.15
N PHE A 47 -11.12 0.83 0.20
CA PHE A 47 -11.10 2.29 0.24
C PHE A 47 -12.25 2.80 -0.63
N GLY A 48 -12.74 4.00 -0.34
CA GLY A 48 -13.62 4.75 -1.24
C GLY A 48 -12.82 5.56 -2.26
N LYS A 49 -13.33 5.68 -3.48
CA LYS A 49 -12.72 6.36 -4.61
C LYS A 49 -13.73 7.30 -5.25
N PHE A 50 -13.36 8.56 -5.42
CA PHE A 50 -14.12 9.53 -6.20
C PHE A 50 -13.25 10.00 -7.36
N VAL A 51 -13.69 9.74 -8.58
CA VAL A 51 -13.00 10.17 -9.80
C VAL A 51 -13.78 11.34 -10.40
N GLU A 52 -13.14 12.50 -10.45
CA GLU A 52 -13.64 13.70 -11.09
C GLU A 52 -13.07 13.77 -12.51
N ILE A 53 -13.95 13.85 -13.51
CA ILE A 53 -13.57 14.05 -14.92
C ILE A 53 -13.98 15.46 -15.33
N GLN A 54 -13.02 16.24 -15.80
CA GLN A 54 -13.18 17.65 -16.13
C GLN A 54 -13.30 17.82 -17.63
N PHE A 55 -14.19 18.72 -18.06
CA PHE A 55 -14.48 18.97 -19.47
C PHE A 55 -14.22 20.42 -19.85
N ASP A 56 -13.61 20.62 -21.02
CA ASP A 56 -13.49 21.95 -21.62
C ASP A 56 -14.85 22.44 -22.17
N PRO A 57 -14.97 23.73 -22.57
CA PRO A 57 -16.22 24.26 -23.12
C PRO A 57 -16.74 23.58 -24.40
N ARG A 58 -15.93 22.71 -25.05
CA ARG A 58 -16.32 21.92 -26.22
C ARG A 58 -16.79 20.51 -25.83
N GLY A 59 -16.82 20.19 -24.55
CA GLY A 59 -17.22 18.88 -24.03
C GLY A 59 -16.13 17.82 -24.14
N GLN A 60 -14.87 18.20 -24.38
CA GLN A 60 -13.74 17.26 -24.40
C GLN A 60 -13.12 17.14 -23.03
N ILE A 61 -12.59 15.95 -22.70
CA ILE A 61 -11.87 15.73 -21.45
C ILE A 61 -10.62 16.61 -21.44
N SER A 62 -10.53 17.46 -20.41
CA SER A 62 -9.43 18.41 -20.23
C SER A 62 -8.55 18.08 -19.02
N GLY A 63 -9.08 17.34 -18.05
CA GLY A 63 -8.35 16.91 -16.85
C GLY A 63 -9.12 15.89 -16.03
N ALA A 64 -8.48 15.36 -14.99
CA ALA A 64 -9.15 14.51 -14.02
C ALA A 64 -8.46 14.55 -12.64
N ALA A 65 -9.21 14.21 -11.60
CA ALA A 65 -8.71 14.08 -10.24
C ALA A 65 -9.28 12.83 -9.57
N ILE A 66 -8.46 12.15 -8.78
CA ILE A 66 -8.85 11.00 -7.98
C ILE A 66 -8.72 11.38 -6.51
N ARG A 67 -9.82 11.25 -5.75
CA ARG A 67 -9.84 11.41 -4.30
C ARG A 67 -10.15 10.08 -3.66
N THR A 68 -9.36 9.69 -2.66
CA THR A 68 -9.57 8.44 -1.93
C THR A 68 -10.01 8.71 -0.50
N TYR A 69 -10.77 7.78 0.06
CA TYR A 69 -11.37 7.90 1.38
C TYR A 69 -11.22 6.58 2.14
N LEU A 70 -10.97 6.68 3.45
CA LEU A 70 -11.17 5.57 4.40
C LEU A 70 -10.50 4.24 3.98
N LEU A 71 -9.21 4.26 3.66
CA LEU A 71 -8.44 3.02 3.51
C LEU A 71 -8.53 2.19 4.79
N GLU A 72 -8.88 0.91 4.66
CA GLU A 72 -8.97 -0.03 5.79
C GLU A 72 -7.56 -0.40 6.29
N ARG A 73 -7.00 0.47 7.14
CA ARG A 73 -5.64 0.31 7.66
C ARG A 73 -5.47 -0.96 8.50
N SER A 74 -6.50 -1.39 9.22
CA SER A 74 -6.44 -2.60 10.08
C SER A 74 -6.05 -3.85 9.30
N ARG A 75 -6.50 -3.98 8.04
CA ARG A 75 -6.23 -5.13 7.16
C ARG A 75 -4.74 -5.43 6.98
N VAL A 76 -3.89 -4.40 7.05
CA VAL A 76 -2.44 -4.55 6.91
C VAL A 76 -1.88 -5.53 7.95
N CYS A 77 -2.37 -5.45 9.20
CA CYS A 77 -1.82 -6.23 10.30
C CYS A 77 -2.74 -7.38 10.76
N GLN A 78 -4.03 -7.32 10.41
CA GLN A 78 -5.06 -8.24 10.88
C GLN A 78 -5.92 -8.70 9.69
N VAL A 79 -5.97 -10.00 9.46
CA VAL A 79 -6.76 -10.61 8.39
C VAL A 79 -7.61 -11.74 8.97
N SER A 80 -8.90 -11.74 8.65
CA SER A 80 -9.83 -12.82 9.03
C SER A 80 -9.78 -13.95 8.02
N ASP A 81 -9.89 -15.20 8.44
CA ASP A 81 -10.06 -16.33 7.53
C ASP A 81 -11.52 -16.37 7.01
N PRO A 82 -11.80 -16.57 5.71
CA PRO A 82 -10.91 -16.90 4.58
C PRO A 82 -10.54 -15.71 3.66
N GLU A 83 -10.34 -14.52 4.23
CA GLU A 83 -9.95 -13.29 3.52
C GLU A 83 -8.44 -13.22 3.24
N ARG A 84 -8.03 -12.22 2.44
CA ARG A 84 -6.62 -11.90 2.21
C ARG A 84 -6.26 -10.51 2.70
N ASN A 85 -4.96 -10.29 2.85
CA ASN A 85 -4.40 -8.95 2.87
C ASN A 85 -4.48 -8.31 1.46
N TYR A 86 -4.01 -7.08 1.30
CA TYR A 86 -3.97 -6.39 0.02
C TYR A 86 -3.19 -7.17 -1.04
N HIS A 87 -3.62 -7.08 -2.31
CA HIS A 87 -3.05 -7.87 -3.39
C HIS A 87 -1.55 -7.66 -3.57
N CYS A 88 -1.06 -6.43 -3.36
CA CYS A 88 0.35 -6.05 -3.55
C CYS A 88 1.32 -6.93 -2.77
N PHE A 89 0.96 -7.38 -1.57
CA PHE A 89 1.83 -8.24 -0.77
C PHE A 89 2.06 -9.61 -1.41
N TYR A 90 1.01 -10.20 -1.95
CA TYR A 90 1.08 -11.52 -2.59
C TYR A 90 1.71 -11.43 -3.98
N MET A 91 1.43 -10.35 -4.72
CA MET A 91 2.11 -10.04 -5.97
C MET A 91 3.63 -9.92 -5.75
N LEU A 92 4.05 -9.24 -4.70
CA LEU A 92 5.47 -9.06 -4.40
C LEU A 92 6.13 -10.39 -3.96
N CYS A 93 5.45 -11.24 -3.19
CA CYS A 93 5.93 -12.59 -2.91
C CYS A 93 6.00 -13.50 -4.16
N ALA A 94 5.23 -13.18 -5.20
CA ALA A 94 5.22 -13.90 -6.49
C ALA A 94 6.02 -13.19 -7.59
N ALA A 95 6.77 -12.12 -7.23
CA ALA A 95 7.62 -11.39 -8.16
C ALA A 95 8.74 -12.29 -8.70
N PRO A 96 9.42 -11.89 -9.81
CA PRO A 96 10.57 -12.61 -10.31
C PRO A 96 11.61 -12.88 -9.21
N PRO A 97 12.31 -14.04 -9.21
CA PRO A 97 13.21 -14.43 -8.13
C PRO A 97 14.26 -13.36 -7.76
N GLU A 98 14.76 -12.63 -8.75
CA GLU A 98 15.71 -11.52 -8.55
C GLU A 98 15.13 -10.40 -7.67
N GLU A 99 13.86 -10.03 -7.89
CA GLU A 99 13.17 -9.01 -7.09
C GLU A 99 12.81 -9.55 -5.70
N ALA A 100 12.32 -10.79 -5.62
CA ALA A 100 12.02 -11.42 -4.34
C ALA A 100 13.27 -11.54 -3.46
N GLU A 101 14.40 -11.96 -4.02
CA GLU A 101 15.69 -12.07 -3.32
C GLU A 101 16.23 -10.70 -2.90
N LYS A 102 16.15 -9.69 -3.78
CA LYS A 102 16.53 -8.30 -3.48
C LYS A 102 15.84 -7.77 -2.23
N TYR A 103 14.56 -8.08 -2.04
CA TYR A 103 13.79 -7.66 -0.88
C TYR A 103 13.77 -8.70 0.25
N LYS A 104 14.54 -9.78 0.14
CA LYS A 104 14.64 -10.91 1.10
C LYS A 104 13.27 -11.54 1.41
N LEU A 105 12.44 -11.63 0.38
CA LEU A 105 11.11 -12.21 0.44
C LEU A 105 11.14 -13.71 0.17
N GLY A 106 10.17 -14.41 0.75
CA GLY A 106 9.94 -15.82 0.54
C GLY A 106 8.46 -16.13 0.37
N ASN A 107 8.08 -17.36 0.68
CA ASN A 107 6.69 -17.80 0.58
C ASN A 107 5.77 -16.95 1.48
N PRO A 108 4.58 -16.51 1.01
CA PRO A 108 3.67 -15.67 1.79
C PRO A 108 3.28 -16.30 3.14
N ARG A 109 3.27 -17.64 3.25
CA ARG A 109 3.01 -18.38 4.50
C ARG A 109 4.01 -18.08 5.62
N THR A 110 5.18 -17.57 5.28
CA THR A 110 6.25 -17.25 6.23
C THR A 110 6.10 -15.87 6.88
N PHE A 111 5.18 -15.04 6.37
CA PHE A 111 4.94 -13.69 6.88
C PHE A 111 3.67 -13.63 7.73
N HIS A 112 3.80 -13.14 8.96
CA HIS A 112 2.73 -13.04 9.95
C HIS A 112 1.52 -12.24 9.44
N TYR A 113 1.75 -11.19 8.66
CA TYR A 113 0.66 -10.39 8.08
C TYR A 113 -0.06 -11.07 6.90
N LEU A 114 0.45 -12.20 6.39
CA LEU A 114 -0.15 -12.94 5.27
C LEU A 114 -0.61 -14.35 5.66
N ASN A 115 -0.25 -14.85 6.85
CA ASN A 115 -0.51 -16.23 7.26
C ASN A 115 -1.60 -16.40 8.33
N GLN A 116 -2.35 -15.34 8.64
CA GLN A 116 -3.50 -15.37 9.55
C GLN A 116 -4.75 -16.01 8.92
N SER A 117 -4.79 -16.09 7.58
CA SER A 117 -5.77 -16.85 6.82
C SER A 117 -5.09 -17.99 6.06
N ASN A 118 -5.87 -19.03 5.74
CA ASN A 118 -5.45 -20.11 4.85
C ASN A 118 -5.59 -19.77 3.36
N CYS A 119 -6.02 -18.55 3.01
CA CYS A 119 -6.16 -18.11 1.62
C CYS A 119 -4.91 -17.36 1.12
N TYR A 120 -4.20 -17.98 0.17
CA TYR A 120 -2.99 -17.40 -0.45
C TYR A 120 -3.15 -17.17 -1.95
N GLU A 121 -4.01 -17.97 -2.59
CA GLU A 121 -4.26 -17.95 -4.03
C GLU A 121 -5.70 -17.51 -4.29
N LEU A 122 -5.94 -17.05 -5.52
CA LEU A 122 -7.26 -16.64 -6.01
C LEU A 122 -7.53 -17.40 -7.31
N ASP A 123 -8.71 -18.00 -7.40
CA ASP A 123 -9.08 -18.78 -8.58
C ASP A 123 -9.01 -17.92 -9.84
N GLY A 124 -8.22 -18.39 -10.82
CA GLY A 124 -8.04 -17.70 -12.10
C GLY A 124 -7.13 -16.46 -12.07
N VAL A 125 -6.50 -16.14 -10.93
CA VAL A 125 -5.60 -14.98 -10.80
C VAL A 125 -4.18 -15.44 -10.54
N ASP A 126 -3.27 -15.01 -11.42
CA ASP A 126 -1.84 -15.29 -11.31
C ASP A 126 -1.12 -14.06 -10.73
N SER A 127 -0.72 -14.15 -9.46
CA SER A 127 -0.10 -13.02 -8.75
C SER A 127 1.21 -12.55 -9.41
N SER A 128 1.92 -13.42 -10.12
CA SER A 128 3.14 -13.05 -10.84
C SER A 128 2.83 -12.20 -12.09
N LYS A 129 1.74 -12.53 -12.79
CA LYS A 129 1.26 -11.74 -13.95
C LYS A 129 0.68 -10.41 -13.51
N GLU A 130 -0.11 -10.40 -12.43
CA GLU A 130 -0.66 -9.18 -11.84
C GLU A 130 0.45 -8.22 -11.37
N TYR A 131 1.54 -8.75 -10.82
CA TYR A 131 2.73 -7.96 -10.48
C TYR A 131 3.30 -7.24 -11.71
N LEU A 132 3.51 -7.96 -12.81
CA LEU A 132 4.03 -7.37 -14.06
C LEU A 132 3.05 -6.38 -14.70
N LEU A 133 1.74 -6.65 -14.63
CA LEU A 133 0.70 -5.73 -15.09
C LEU A 133 0.71 -4.45 -14.26
N THR A 134 0.83 -4.56 -12.94
CA THR A 134 0.91 -3.42 -12.02
C THR A 134 2.14 -2.56 -12.31
N LYS A 135 3.31 -3.16 -12.54
CA LYS A 135 4.52 -2.40 -12.93
C LYS A 135 4.33 -1.65 -14.25
N ARG A 136 3.75 -2.31 -15.27
CA ARG A 136 3.43 -1.64 -16.54
C ARG A 136 2.45 -0.48 -16.34
N ALA A 137 1.42 -0.66 -15.51
CA ALA A 137 0.48 0.40 -15.19
C ALA A 137 1.17 1.57 -14.47
N MET A 138 2.09 1.29 -13.54
CA MET A 138 2.96 2.29 -12.90
C MET A 138 3.77 3.09 -13.92
N ASP A 139 4.38 2.42 -14.92
CA ASP A 139 5.09 3.11 -16.01
C ASP A 139 4.14 4.01 -16.81
N VAL A 140 2.89 3.58 -17.03
CA VAL A 140 1.90 4.35 -17.79
C VAL A 140 1.49 5.62 -17.05
N VAL A 141 1.26 5.51 -15.75
CA VAL A 141 0.91 6.64 -14.87
C VAL A 141 2.14 7.45 -14.40
N GLY A 142 3.32 7.22 -14.97
CA GLY A 142 4.48 8.09 -14.78
C GLY A 142 5.23 7.88 -13.46
N ILE A 143 5.08 6.72 -12.82
CA ILE A 143 5.89 6.30 -11.68
C ILE A 143 7.19 5.69 -12.22
N SER A 144 8.31 6.34 -11.96
CA SER A 144 9.64 5.93 -12.45
C SER A 144 10.10 4.61 -11.83
N GLN A 145 11.08 3.94 -12.46
CA GLN A 145 11.62 2.67 -11.94
C GLN A 145 12.24 2.81 -10.54
N GLY A 146 12.88 3.95 -10.22
CA GLY A 146 13.38 4.21 -8.87
C GLY A 146 12.25 4.42 -7.85
N GLU A 147 11.15 5.03 -8.26
CA GLU A 147 9.95 5.14 -7.42
C GLU A 147 9.26 3.79 -7.24
N GLN A 148 9.19 2.94 -8.28
CA GLN A 148 8.69 1.57 -8.20
C GLN A 148 9.50 0.74 -7.20
N ASP A 149 10.82 0.82 -7.26
CA ASP A 149 11.70 0.21 -6.26
C ASP A 149 11.36 0.71 -4.84
N GLY A 150 11.24 2.03 -4.65
CA GLY A 150 10.84 2.62 -3.37
C GLY A 150 9.50 2.07 -2.85
N ILE A 151 8.49 1.97 -3.70
CA ILE A 151 7.17 1.42 -3.38
C ILE A 151 7.31 -0.04 -2.89
N PHE A 152 7.99 -0.88 -3.66
CA PHE A 152 8.12 -2.31 -3.32
C PHE A 152 9.00 -2.54 -2.10
N ARG A 153 10.02 -1.71 -1.86
CA ARG A 153 10.81 -1.73 -0.62
C ARG A 153 9.95 -1.44 0.60
N VAL A 154 9.04 -0.46 0.51
CA VAL A 154 8.10 -0.16 1.60
C VAL A 154 7.14 -1.33 1.86
N VAL A 155 6.58 -1.93 0.81
CA VAL A 155 5.71 -3.11 0.93
C VAL A 155 6.45 -4.29 1.57
N ALA A 156 7.67 -4.58 1.12
CA ALA A 156 8.51 -5.62 1.71
C ALA A 156 8.85 -5.32 3.18
N ALA A 157 9.24 -4.08 3.49
CA ALA A 157 9.56 -3.68 4.86
C ALA A 157 8.39 -3.93 5.82
N ILE A 158 7.15 -3.68 5.39
CA ILE A 158 5.95 -3.96 6.19
C ILE A 158 5.81 -5.46 6.48
N LEU A 159 6.09 -6.33 5.50
CA LEU A 159 6.08 -7.78 5.72
C LEU A 159 7.16 -8.21 6.72
N HIS A 160 8.37 -7.65 6.61
CA HIS A 160 9.43 -7.92 7.57
C HIS A 160 9.09 -7.39 8.97
N LEU A 161 8.51 -6.19 9.08
CA LEU A 161 8.04 -5.65 10.35
C LEU A 161 7.11 -6.65 11.05
N GLY A 162 6.11 -7.18 10.34
CA GLY A 162 5.14 -8.13 10.92
C GLY A 162 5.74 -9.40 11.52
N ASN A 163 6.93 -9.81 11.08
CA ASN A 163 7.64 -10.97 11.60
C ASN A 163 8.56 -10.68 12.79
N ILE A 164 8.66 -9.43 13.24
CA ILE A 164 9.41 -9.10 14.45
C ILE A 164 8.55 -9.51 15.65
N GLU A 165 8.98 -10.58 16.34
CA GLU A 165 8.40 -10.99 17.61
C GLU A 165 9.21 -10.40 18.76
N PHE A 166 8.53 -10.12 19.88
CA PHE A 166 9.15 -9.52 21.06
C PHE A 166 9.08 -10.47 22.25
N LYS A 167 10.11 -10.42 23.10
CA LYS A 167 10.14 -11.07 24.42
C LYS A 167 10.49 -10.05 25.49
N LYS A 168 10.30 -10.43 26.76
CA LYS A 168 10.71 -9.60 27.89
C LYS A 168 12.23 -9.41 27.88
N GLY A 169 12.67 -8.15 27.93
CA GLY A 169 14.07 -7.76 28.02
C GLY A 169 14.61 -7.85 29.44
N GLN A 170 15.83 -7.33 29.64
CA GLN A 170 16.53 -7.38 30.93
C GLN A 170 15.94 -6.42 31.98
N GLU A 171 15.42 -5.27 31.55
CA GLU A 171 14.80 -4.28 32.43
C GLU A 171 13.31 -4.61 32.68
N ILE A 172 12.77 -4.12 33.80
CA ILE A 172 11.35 -4.26 34.12
C ILE A 172 10.51 -3.63 32.99
N ASP A 173 9.51 -4.37 32.53
CA ASP A 173 8.60 -3.97 31.44
C ASP A 173 9.30 -3.58 30.13
N SER A 174 10.53 -4.05 29.89
CA SER A 174 11.21 -3.86 28.60
C SER A 174 10.91 -4.99 27.62
N ALA A 175 10.90 -4.64 26.34
CA ALA A 175 10.81 -5.57 25.22
C ALA A 175 12.10 -5.56 24.42
N GLU A 176 12.48 -6.72 23.91
CA GLU A 176 13.53 -6.88 22.91
C GLU A 176 13.09 -7.89 21.83
N PRO A 177 13.66 -7.84 20.62
CA PRO A 177 13.48 -8.89 19.62
C PRO A 177 13.70 -10.28 20.22
N LYS A 178 12.76 -11.19 19.97
CA LYS A 178 12.68 -12.50 20.63
C LYS A 178 13.90 -13.39 20.38
N ASP A 179 14.33 -13.46 19.13
CA ASP A 179 15.35 -14.38 18.63
C ASP A 179 16.07 -13.81 17.40
N ASP A 180 17.04 -14.57 16.88
CA ASP A 180 17.82 -14.20 15.69
C ASP A 180 16.95 -14.01 14.45
N LYS A 181 15.82 -14.72 14.36
CA LYS A 181 14.85 -14.54 13.28
C LYS A 181 14.19 -13.16 13.36
N SER A 182 13.77 -12.75 14.55
CA SER A 182 13.20 -11.42 14.80
C SER A 182 14.23 -10.32 14.54
N ARG A 183 15.50 -10.53 14.93
CA ARG A 183 16.63 -9.63 14.62
C ARG A 183 16.88 -9.52 13.11
N PHE A 184 16.85 -10.63 12.39
CA PHE A 184 16.97 -10.63 10.92
C PHE A 184 15.88 -9.79 10.26
N HIS A 185 14.63 -9.96 10.69
CA HIS A 185 13.50 -9.19 10.16
C HIS A 185 13.60 -7.69 10.50
N LEU A 186 14.00 -7.35 11.74
CA LEU A 186 14.25 -5.97 12.15
C LEU A 186 15.33 -5.31 11.30
N LYS A 187 16.49 -5.95 11.14
CA LYS A 187 17.59 -5.46 10.32
C LYS A 187 17.16 -5.27 8.87
N THR A 188 16.46 -6.25 8.31
CA THR A 188 15.95 -6.19 6.94
C THR A 188 14.94 -5.05 6.75
N ALA A 189 14.02 -4.87 7.69
CA ALA A 189 13.07 -3.75 7.65
C ALA A 189 13.82 -2.39 7.70
N ALA A 190 14.85 -2.25 8.54
CA ALA A 190 15.66 -1.05 8.62
C ALA A 190 16.42 -0.76 7.31
N GLU A 191 17.02 -1.78 6.69
CA GLU A 191 17.70 -1.68 5.39
C GLU A 191 16.74 -1.26 4.26
N LEU A 192 15.54 -1.85 4.21
CA LEU A 192 14.53 -1.52 3.21
C LEU A 192 13.94 -0.12 3.41
N LEU A 193 13.79 0.33 4.66
CA LEU A 193 13.34 1.69 5.00
C LEU A 193 14.45 2.74 4.97
N MET A 194 15.72 2.33 4.75
CA MET A 194 16.90 3.20 4.81
C MET A 194 17.04 3.95 6.12
N CYS A 195 16.71 3.31 7.23
CA CYS A 195 16.82 3.91 8.55
C CYS A 195 17.83 3.15 9.43
N ASN A 196 18.20 3.75 10.55
CA ASN A 196 19.11 3.12 11.50
C ASN A 196 18.37 1.98 12.25
N GLU A 197 18.96 0.78 12.26
CA GLU A 197 18.38 -0.40 12.90
C GLU A 197 18.06 -0.17 14.38
N LYS A 198 18.98 0.47 15.12
CA LYS A 198 18.78 0.72 16.54
C LYS A 198 17.71 1.77 16.80
N ALA A 199 17.64 2.80 15.98
CA ALA A 199 16.58 3.79 16.05
C ALA A 199 15.20 3.17 15.74
N LEU A 200 15.13 2.25 14.77
CA LEU A 200 13.90 1.49 14.49
C LEU A 200 13.53 0.62 15.69
N GLU A 201 14.45 -0.17 16.25
CA GLU A 201 14.20 -0.98 17.45
C GLU A 201 13.69 -0.12 18.60
N ASP A 202 14.37 0.99 18.88
CA ASP A 202 14.00 1.90 19.97
C ASP A 202 12.62 2.53 19.72
N SER A 203 12.24 2.84 18.48
CA SER A 203 10.89 3.32 18.15
C SER A 203 9.80 2.28 18.38
N LEU A 204 10.13 0.98 18.28
CA LEU A 204 9.20 -0.12 18.51
C LEU A 204 9.09 -0.46 20.00
N CYS A 205 10.22 -0.41 20.73
CA CYS A 205 10.33 -0.88 22.10
C CYS A 205 10.28 0.23 23.16
N LYS A 206 10.29 1.50 22.76
CA LYS A 206 10.26 2.64 23.69
C LYS A 206 9.21 3.65 23.26
N ARG A 207 8.65 4.36 24.24
CA ARG A 207 7.74 5.48 24.03
C ARG A 207 8.34 6.75 24.62
N VAL A 208 8.45 7.77 23.79
CA VAL A 208 8.84 9.12 24.21
C VAL A 208 7.58 9.90 24.59
N MET A 209 7.56 10.46 25.80
CA MET A 209 6.51 11.32 26.31
C MET A 209 7.09 12.70 26.57
N VAL A 210 6.62 13.70 25.83
CA VAL A 210 7.06 15.09 25.98
C VAL A 210 6.12 15.78 26.98
N THR A 211 6.67 16.24 28.10
CA THR A 211 5.99 17.11 29.06
C THR A 211 6.40 18.57 28.82
N ARG A 212 5.92 19.52 29.64
CA ARG A 212 6.28 20.95 29.47
C ARG A 212 7.77 21.21 29.71
N ASP A 213 8.41 20.43 30.58
CA ASP A 213 9.75 20.71 31.07
C ASP A 213 10.78 19.66 30.62
N GLU A 214 10.36 18.45 30.22
CA GLU A 214 11.28 17.37 29.84
C GLU A 214 10.68 16.33 28.88
N SER A 215 11.56 15.51 28.30
CA SER A 215 11.20 14.34 27.48
C SER A 215 11.53 13.06 28.26
N ILE A 216 10.50 12.30 28.62
CA ILE A 216 10.63 11.04 29.36
C ILE A 216 10.54 9.88 28.37
N THR A 217 11.56 9.04 28.32
CA THR A 217 11.55 7.79 27.53
C THR A 217 11.22 6.62 28.44
N LYS A 218 10.14 5.89 28.13
CA LYS A 218 9.72 4.69 28.86
C LYS A 218 9.84 3.45 27.96
N SER A 219 10.42 2.39 28.47
CA SER A 219 10.42 1.07 27.83
C SER A 219 8.99 0.48 27.76
N LEU A 220 8.71 -0.23 26.68
CA LEU A 220 7.42 -0.90 26.43
C LEU A 220 7.55 -2.39 26.70
N ASP A 221 6.51 -3.00 27.26
CA ASP A 221 6.40 -4.44 27.39
C ASP A 221 6.21 -5.10 26.01
N PRO A 222 6.40 -6.43 25.88
CA PRO A 222 6.34 -7.11 24.58
C PRO A 222 5.00 -6.94 23.84
N VAL A 223 3.87 -6.86 24.56
CA VAL A 223 2.55 -6.67 23.95
C VAL A 223 2.44 -5.25 23.41
N SER A 224 2.84 -4.26 24.20
CA SER A 224 2.88 -2.85 23.78
C SER A 224 3.83 -2.62 22.60
N ALA A 225 4.98 -3.31 22.55
CA ALA A 225 5.92 -3.22 21.43
C ALA A 225 5.33 -3.80 20.13
N ALA A 226 4.61 -4.93 20.21
CA ALA A 226 3.89 -5.49 19.07
C ALA A 226 2.79 -4.54 18.54
N LEU A 227 2.05 -3.88 19.45
CA LEU A 227 1.08 -2.85 19.08
C LEU A 227 1.76 -1.63 18.42
N SER A 228 2.93 -1.22 18.90
CA SER A 228 3.73 -0.14 18.30
C SER A 228 4.17 -0.49 16.88
N ARG A 229 4.68 -1.72 16.68
CA ARG A 229 5.03 -2.29 15.36
C ARG A 229 3.83 -2.26 14.41
N ASP A 230 2.67 -2.73 14.86
CA ASP A 230 1.47 -2.74 14.02
C ASP A 230 0.98 -1.32 13.71
N ALA A 231 1.11 -0.39 14.65
CA ALA A 231 0.79 1.02 14.42
C ALA A 231 1.70 1.62 13.34
N LEU A 232 3.01 1.36 13.41
CA LEU A 232 3.98 1.79 12.40
C LEU A 232 3.64 1.21 11.02
N ALA A 233 3.41 -0.11 10.93
CA ALA A 233 3.04 -0.77 9.67
C ALA A 233 1.80 -0.15 9.01
N LYS A 234 0.74 0.12 9.80
CA LYS A 234 -0.48 0.78 9.33
C LYS A 234 -0.23 2.21 8.83
N ILE A 235 0.59 2.98 9.55
CA ILE A 235 0.91 4.36 9.18
C ILE A 235 1.74 4.38 7.89
N VAL A 236 2.78 3.54 7.80
CA VAL A 236 3.64 3.44 6.62
C VAL A 236 2.83 3.02 5.39
N TYR A 237 1.96 2.02 5.50
CA TYR A 237 1.09 1.60 4.39
C TYR A 237 0.13 2.71 3.97
N SER A 238 -0.52 3.39 4.93
CA SER A 238 -1.42 4.50 4.61
C SER A 238 -0.69 5.64 3.90
N LYS A 239 0.54 5.98 4.34
CA LYS A 239 1.34 7.03 3.71
C LYS A 239 1.82 6.64 2.32
N LEU A 240 2.14 5.36 2.10
CA LEU A 240 2.42 4.85 0.76
C LEU A 240 1.20 4.98 -0.14
N PHE A 241 0.01 4.61 0.34
CA PHE A 241 -1.22 4.71 -0.44
C PHE A 241 -1.59 6.16 -0.77
N ASP A 242 -1.51 7.07 0.21
CA ASP A 242 -1.72 8.51 -0.01
C ASP A 242 -0.75 9.04 -1.09
N TRP A 243 0.54 8.67 -0.98
CA TRP A 243 1.55 9.07 -1.95
C TRP A 243 1.30 8.51 -3.36
N LEU A 244 0.82 7.26 -3.49
CA LEU A 244 0.44 6.68 -4.78
C LEU A 244 -0.67 7.50 -5.45
N VAL A 245 -1.70 7.86 -4.68
CA VAL A 245 -2.83 8.67 -5.15
C VAL A 245 -2.35 10.05 -5.58
N ASP A 246 -1.49 10.70 -4.79
CA ASP A 246 -0.91 12.00 -5.13
C ASP A 246 -0.09 11.93 -6.43
N LYS A 247 0.74 10.89 -6.59
CA LYS A 247 1.54 10.69 -7.81
C LYS A 247 0.70 10.44 -9.05
N ILE A 248 -0.34 9.63 -8.93
CA ILE A 248 -1.31 9.40 -9.99
C ILE A 248 -2.00 10.72 -10.38
N ASN A 249 -2.40 11.53 -9.40
CA ASN A 249 -3.04 12.83 -9.65
C ASN A 249 -2.11 13.82 -10.36
N VAL A 250 -0.84 13.89 -9.95
CA VAL A 250 0.18 14.71 -10.63
C VAL A 250 0.31 14.29 -12.10
N SER A 251 0.30 12.98 -12.37
CA SER A 251 0.42 12.45 -13.72
C SER A 251 -0.81 12.72 -14.60
N ILE A 252 -2.01 12.55 -14.06
CA ILE A 252 -3.28 12.77 -14.77
C ILE A 252 -3.44 14.25 -15.17
N SER A 253 -2.96 15.17 -14.33
CA SER A 253 -3.11 16.63 -14.47
C SER A 253 -4.56 17.11 -14.39
N GLN A 254 -4.77 18.18 -13.62
CA GLN A 254 -6.08 18.82 -13.45
C GLN A 254 -6.17 20.06 -14.35
N ASP A 255 -7.36 20.33 -14.87
CA ASP A 255 -7.71 21.57 -15.57
C ASP A 255 -8.38 22.54 -14.57
N PRO A 256 -7.65 23.51 -14.01
CA PRO A 256 -8.20 24.47 -13.05
C PRO A 256 -9.20 25.45 -13.68
N GLU A 257 -9.21 25.58 -15.02
CA GLU A 257 -10.13 26.45 -15.75
C GLU A 257 -11.44 25.75 -16.13
N SER A 258 -11.52 24.43 -15.88
CA SER A 258 -12.72 23.66 -16.15
C SER A 258 -13.90 24.14 -15.31
N LYS A 259 -15.04 24.38 -15.98
CA LYS A 259 -16.31 24.78 -15.35
C LYS A 259 -17.35 23.66 -15.36
N SER A 260 -17.01 22.49 -15.88
CA SER A 260 -17.91 21.36 -16.05
C SER A 260 -17.20 20.07 -15.69
N LEU A 261 -17.79 19.28 -14.80
CA LEU A 261 -17.23 18.01 -14.35
C LEU A 261 -18.30 16.94 -14.22
N ILE A 262 -17.88 15.68 -14.36
CA ILE A 262 -18.66 14.50 -13.99
C ILE A 262 -17.89 13.78 -12.88
N GLY A 263 -18.52 13.66 -11.72
CA GLY A 263 -18.01 12.88 -10.59
C GLY A 263 -18.51 11.44 -10.63
N VAL A 264 -17.60 10.47 -10.51
CA VAL A 264 -17.90 9.05 -10.38
C VAL A 264 -17.47 8.60 -8.99
N LEU A 265 -18.44 8.31 -8.14
CA LEU A 265 -18.20 7.81 -6.78
C LEU A 265 -18.29 6.28 -6.77
N ASP A 266 -17.22 5.65 -6.31
CA ASP A 266 -17.06 4.21 -6.13
C ASP A 266 -16.62 3.96 -4.68
N ILE A 267 -17.57 3.56 -3.85
CA ILE A 267 -17.33 3.32 -2.41
C ILE A 267 -17.62 1.86 -2.10
N TYR A 268 -16.92 1.33 -1.09
CA TYR A 268 -17.20 0.00 -0.58
C TYR A 268 -18.67 -0.08 -0.13
N GLY A 269 -19.34 -1.18 -0.51
CA GLY A 269 -20.73 -1.41 -0.15
C GLY A 269 -20.92 -1.72 1.33
N PHE A 270 -22.17 -1.77 1.78
CA PHE A 270 -22.48 -2.24 3.13
C PHE A 270 -22.03 -3.70 3.31
N GLU A 271 -21.14 -3.93 4.26
CA GLU A 271 -20.69 -5.27 4.66
C GLU A 271 -21.25 -5.58 6.06
N SER A 272 -21.88 -6.75 6.20
CA SER A 272 -22.28 -7.31 7.50
C SER A 272 -21.34 -8.46 7.78
N PHE A 273 -20.70 -8.40 8.95
CA PHE A 273 -19.73 -9.37 9.45
C PHE A 273 -20.33 -10.14 10.61
#